data_AF-A0A1Q7U3Y2-F1
#
_entry.id   AF-A0A1Q7U3Y2-F1
#
_cell.length_a   1.000
_cell.length_b   1.000
_cell.length_c   1.000
_cell.angle_alpha   90.00
_cell.angle_beta   90.00
_cell.angle_gamma   90.00
#
_symmetry.space_group_name_H-M   'P 1'
#
loop_
_entity.id
_entity.type
_entity.pdbx_description
1 polymer ?
#
loop_
_entity_poly.entity_id
_entity_poly.type
_entity_poly.pdbx_seq_one_letter_code
_entity_poly.pdbx_strand_id
1 'polypeptide(L)' 'MSRAILAITALATLMVTGPALAFQCPKLVAKIHDEADSRFDDASYDARAKADEAEALHKAGKHAEAEKAAKEGLARLGLN' A
#
# COMPACT_ATOMS: atom_id res chain seq x y z
N MET A 1 42.40 20.78 -12.77
CA MET A 1 41.22 21.23 -12.03
C MET A 1 40.08 20.29 -12.36
N SER A 2 39.71 19.50 -11.35
CA SER A 2 38.56 18.62 -11.12
C SER A 2 37.65 18.21 -12.29
N ARG A 3 37.81 16.97 -12.77
CA ARG A 3 36.78 16.18 -13.47
C ARG A 3 35.86 15.47 -12.46
N ALA A 4 35.43 16.19 -11.43
CA ALA A 4 34.60 15.66 -10.34
C ALA A 4 33.12 16.05 -10.54
N ILE A 5 32.59 15.83 -11.75
CA ILE A 5 31.18 16.06 -12.07
C ILE A 5 30.64 14.81 -12.76
N LEU A 6 30.71 13.68 -12.06
CA LEU A 6 30.10 12.41 -12.48
C LEU A 6 29.50 11.67 -11.26
N ALA A 7 29.09 12.42 -10.25
CA ALA A 7 28.30 11.92 -9.15
C ALA A 7 27.08 12.82 -9.03
N ILE A 8 25.95 12.26 -8.64
CA ILE A 8 24.65 12.94 -8.45
C ILE A 8 23.77 12.99 -9.71
N THR A 9 23.60 11.86 -10.39
CA THR A 9 22.36 11.62 -11.15
C THR A 9 21.78 10.29 -10.71
N ALA A 10 20.51 10.32 -10.31
CA ALA A 10 19.60 9.19 -10.02
C ALA A 10 19.35 8.78 -8.55
N LEU A 11 19.11 9.73 -7.63
CA LEU A 11 18.40 9.42 -6.36
C LEU A 11 17.13 10.26 -6.13
N ALA A 12 16.63 10.97 -7.15
CA ALA A 12 15.55 11.96 -6.96
C ALA A 12 14.17 11.51 -7.48
N THR A 13 13.84 10.22 -7.50
CA THR A 13 12.45 9.77 -7.81
C THR A 13 11.66 9.35 -6.58
N LEU A 14 12.20 9.48 -5.37
CA LEU A 14 11.61 8.82 -4.20
C LEU A 14 10.41 9.52 -3.54
N MET A 15 10.03 10.75 -3.91
CA MET A 15 8.98 11.44 -3.14
C MET A 15 8.08 12.30 -4.01
N VAL A 16 7.12 11.66 -4.69
CA VAL A 16 5.80 12.29 -4.91
C VAL A 16 4.80 11.60 -3.96
N THR A 17 5.12 11.59 -2.67
CA THR A 17 4.20 11.19 -1.60
C THR A 17 3.54 12.46 -1.08
N GLY A 18 2.66 13.06 -1.89
CA GLY A 18 1.82 14.13 -1.40
C GLY A 18 0.99 13.66 -0.20
N PRO A 19 0.59 14.55 0.74
CA PRO A 19 -0.22 14.18 1.90
C PRO A 19 -1.48 13.38 1.53
N ALA A 20 -2.01 13.57 0.31
CA ALA A 20 -3.14 12.81 -0.21
C ALA A 20 -2.94 11.28 -0.24
N LEU A 21 -1.73 10.78 -0.51
CA LEU A 21 -1.44 9.33 -0.57
C LEU A 21 -1.31 8.70 0.82
N ALA A 22 -0.83 9.46 1.81
CA ALA A 22 -0.68 8.96 3.18
C ALA A 22 -2.02 8.55 3.81
N PHE A 23 -3.13 9.20 3.43
CA PHE A 23 -4.47 8.91 3.94
C PHE A 23 -5.21 7.79 3.19
N GLN A 24 -4.75 7.35 2.02
CA GLN A 24 -5.45 6.32 1.25
C GLN A 24 -5.24 4.92 1.83
N CYS A 25 -4.02 4.57 2.24
CA CYS A 25 -3.71 3.23 2.74
C CYS A 25 -4.55 2.86 3.98
N PRO A 26 -4.64 3.71 5.04
CA PRO A 26 -5.46 3.40 6.21
C PRO A 26 -6.96 3.25 5.86
N LYS A 27 -7.46 4.05 4.91
CA LYS A 27 -8.86 3.99 4.47
C LYS A 27 -9.17 2.67 3.75
N LEU A 28 -8.28 2.21 2.89
CA LEU A 28 -8.46 0.95 2.16
C LEU A 28 -8.40 -0.24 3.11
N VAL A 29 -7.45 -0.25 4.06
CA VAL A 29 -7.35 -1.27 5.10
C VAL A 29 -8.63 -1.33 5.95
N ALA A 30 -9.13 -0.19 6.43
CA ALA A 30 -10.39 -0.12 7.17
C ALA A 30 -11.56 -0.69 6.35
N LYS A 31 -11.67 -0.34 5.07
CA LYS A 31 -12.71 -0.88 4.18
C LYS A 31 -12.63 -2.40 4.04
N ILE A 32 -11.43 -2.98 4.00
CA ILE A 32 -11.29 -4.44 3.99
C ILE A 32 -11.88 -5.04 5.26
N HIS A 33 -11.57 -4.48 6.43
CA HIS A 33 -12.11 -4.97 7.70
C HIS A 33 -13.64 -4.85 7.78
N ASP A 34 -14.19 -3.69 7.39
CA ASP A 34 -15.64 -3.46 7.37
C ASP A 34 -16.38 -4.53 6.56
N GLU A 35 -15.78 -4.97 5.45
CA GLU A 35 -16.37 -5.92 4.52
C GLU A 35 -16.07 -7.37 4.87
N ALA A 36 -14.86 -7.66 5.38
CA ALA A 36 -14.37 -9.01 5.59
C ALA A 36 -14.63 -9.54 7.00
N ASP A 37 -14.60 -8.72 8.05
CA ASP A 37 -14.55 -9.22 9.45
C ASP A 37 -15.82 -9.98 9.88
N SER A 38 -16.95 -9.76 9.20
CA SER A 38 -18.19 -10.51 9.42
C SER A 38 -18.32 -11.76 8.54
N ARG A 39 -17.37 -12.00 7.64
CA ARG A 39 -17.33 -13.12 6.70
C ARG A 39 -16.30 -14.16 7.16
N PHE A 40 -16.65 -15.43 6.97
CA PHE A 40 -15.88 -16.61 7.41
C PHE A 40 -15.55 -17.55 6.24
N ASP A 41 -15.41 -17.00 5.04
CA ASP A 41 -15.02 -17.72 3.83
C ASP A 41 -13.55 -17.45 3.45
N ASP A 42 -13.03 -18.23 2.49
CA ASP A 42 -11.64 -18.10 2.03
C ASP A 42 -11.33 -16.71 1.48
N ALA A 43 -12.29 -16.08 0.78
CA ALA A 43 -12.13 -14.75 0.23
C ALA A 43 -11.91 -13.69 1.33
N SER A 44 -12.66 -13.78 2.42
CA SER A 44 -12.51 -12.91 3.59
C SER A 44 -11.18 -13.11 4.31
N TYR A 45 -10.70 -14.36 4.37
CA TYR A 45 -9.41 -14.68 4.95
C TYR A 45 -8.26 -14.09 4.13
N ASP A 46 -8.30 -14.29 2.80
CA ASP A 46 -7.33 -13.71 1.87
C ASP A 46 -7.33 -12.18 1.91
N ALA A 47 -8.52 -11.57 2.03
CA ALA A 47 -8.66 -10.12 2.12
C ALA A 47 -8.00 -9.57 3.39
N ARG A 48 -8.26 -10.17 4.57
CA ARG A 48 -7.61 -9.78 5.83
C ARG A 48 -6.10 -9.96 5.79
N ALA A 49 -5.60 -11.05 5.21
CA ALA A 49 -4.15 -11.24 5.03
C ALA A 49 -3.53 -10.14 4.15
N LYS A 50 -4.26 -9.65 3.14
CA LYS A 50 -3.85 -8.50 2.32
C LYS A 50 -3.93 -7.17 3.07
N ALA A 51 -4.86 -7.02 4.00
CA ALA A 51 -4.91 -5.87 4.89
C ALA A 51 -3.67 -5.81 5.80
N ASP A 52 -3.28 -6.94 6.40
CA ASP A 52 -2.07 -7.07 7.22
C ASP A 52 -0.80 -6.74 6.41
N GLU A 53 -0.71 -7.26 5.17
CA GLU A 53 0.38 -6.94 4.24
C GLU A 53 0.44 -5.43 3.95
N ALA A 54 -0.70 -4.82 3.63
CA ALA A 54 -0.80 -3.40 3.34
C ALA A 54 -0.40 -2.54 4.54
N GLU A 55 -0.81 -2.91 5.77
CA GLU A 55 -0.42 -2.19 6.97
C GLU A 55 1.09 -2.29 7.25
N ALA A 56 1.68 -3.48 7.05
CA ALA A 56 3.13 -3.67 7.17
C ALA A 56 3.91 -2.83 6.15
N LEU A 57 3.46 -2.79 4.89
CA LEU A 57 4.05 -1.96 3.83
C LEU A 57 3.90 -0.46 4.14
N HIS A 58 2.74 -0.04 4.65
CA HIS A 58 2.51 1.35 5.07
C HIS A 58 3.48 1.77 6.19
N LYS A 59 3.62 0.94 7.23
CA LYS A 59 4.58 1.16 8.33
C LYS A 59 6.03 1.22 7.83
N ALA A 60 6.34 0.53 6.73
CA ALA A 60 7.65 0.58 6.07
C ALA A 60 7.83 1.77 5.09
N GLY A 61 6.84 2.67 4.97
CA GLY A 61 6.87 3.81 4.03
C GLY A 61 6.62 3.45 2.57
N LYS A 62 6.28 2.19 2.28
CA LYS A 62 6.03 1.65 0.93
C LYS A 62 4.57 1.89 0.52
N HIS A 63 4.20 3.15 0.33
CA HIS A 63 2.80 3.54 0.15
C HIS A 63 2.16 2.99 -1.14
N ALA A 64 2.90 2.94 -2.24
CA ALA A 64 2.37 2.42 -3.51
C ALA A 64 2.08 0.92 -3.42
N GLU A 65 2.98 0.17 -2.78
CA GLU A 65 2.84 -1.26 -2.54
C GLU A 65 1.72 -1.54 -1.52
N ALA A 66 1.61 -0.73 -0.46
CA ALA A 66 0.53 -0.83 0.51
C ALA A 66 -0.85 -0.63 -0.15
N GLU A 67 -0.98 0.41 -0.98
CA GLU A 67 -2.23 0.67 -1.72
C GLU A 67 -2.57 -0.48 -2.67
N LYS A 68 -1.56 -1.02 -3.37
CA LYS A 68 -1.74 -2.17 -4.26
C LYS A 68 -2.22 -3.40 -3.49
N ALA A 69 -1.56 -3.75 -2.38
CA ALA A 69 -1.96 -4.89 -1.55
C ALA A 69 -3.39 -4.75 -1.02
N ALA A 70 -3.76 -3.55 -0.55
CA ALA A 70 -5.12 -3.30 -0.08
C ALA A 70 -6.17 -3.42 -1.21
N LYS A 71 -5.87 -2.92 -2.41
CA LYS A 71 -6.75 -3.09 -3.59
C LYS A 71 -6.89 -4.55 -4.00
N GLU A 72 -5.82 -5.34 -3.94
CA GLU A 72 -5.89 -6.79 -4.16
C GLU A 72 -6.80 -7.47 -3.12
N GLY A 73 -6.74 -7.05 -1.86
CA GLY A 73 -7.63 -7.53 -0.80
C GLY A 73 -9.10 -7.23 -1.07
N LEU A 74 -9.41 -5.99 -1.47
CA LEU A 74 -10.78 -5.61 -1.86
C LEU A 74 -11.28 -6.42 -3.07
N ALA A 75 -10.41 -6.70 -4.04
CA ALA A 75 -10.76 -7.51 -5.19
C ALA A 75 -11.12 -8.96 -4.81
N ARG A 76 -10.52 -9.53 -3.74
CA ARG A 76 -10.94 -10.84 -3.20
C ARG A 76 -12.39 -10.82 -2.71
N LEU A 77 -12.84 -9.69 -2.18
CA LEU A 77 -14.21 -9.48 -1.72
C LEU A 77 -15.18 -9.12 -2.87
N GLY A 78 -14.69 -9.05 -4.12
CA GLY A 78 -15.47 -8.63 -5.28
C GLY A 78 -15.66 -7.11 -5.37
N LEU A 79 -14.82 -6.32 -4.68
CA LEU A 79 -14.89 -4.87 -4.62
C LEU A 79 -13.71 -4.27 -5.39
N ASN A 80 -13.98 -3.71 -6.58
CA ASN A 80 -12.96 -3.17 -7.49
C ASN A 80 -13.20 -1.68 -7.76
#